data_AF-A0A9J5ZVT9-F1
#
_entry.id   AF-A0A9J5ZVT9-F1
#
_cell.length_a   1.000
_cell.length_b   1.000
_cell.length_c   1.000
_cell.angle_alpha   90.00
_cell.angle_beta   90.00
_cell.angle_gamma   90.00
#
_symmetry.space_group_name_H-M   'P 1'
#
loop_
_entity.id
_entity.type
_entity.pdbx_description
1 polymer ?
#
loop_
_entity_poly.entity_id
_entity_poly.type
_entity_poly.pdbx_seq_one_letter_code
_entity_poly.pdbx_strand_id
1 'polypeptide(L)' 'MGGGFAENDSAFLERLKDDKPTLDLCYVRVSIYKGRFVISTIPVSSVLINPIFQKATDL' A
#
# COMPACT_ATOMS: atom_id res chain seq x y z
N MET A 1 6.33 4.74 -4.35
CA MET A 1 6.74 3.35 -4.13
C MET A 1 8.11 3.17 -4.74
N GLY A 2 9.05 2.52 -4.05
CA GLY A 2 10.38 2.22 -4.60
C GLY A 2 10.31 1.14 -5.69
N GLY A 3 11.26 1.18 -6.62
CA GLY A 3 11.28 0.45 -7.89
C GLY A 3 10.73 -0.98 -7.82
N GLY A 4 11.22 -1.82 -6.91
CA GLY A 4 10.80 -3.23 -6.86
C GLY A 4 9.31 -3.51 -6.60
N PHE A 5 8.56 -2.65 -5.90
CA PHE A 5 7.10 -2.85 -5.71
C PHE A 5 6.28 -2.12 -6.78
N ALA A 6 6.80 -1.01 -7.32
CA ALA A 6 6.14 -0.26 -8.39
C ALA A 6 6.30 -0.94 -9.76
N GLU A 7 7.40 -1.69 -9.94
CA GLU A 7 7.77 -2.38 -11.18
C GLU A 7 7.26 -3.82 -11.21
N ASN A 8 7.07 -4.45 -10.05
CA ASN A 8 6.64 -5.83 -10.00
C ASN A 8 5.12 -5.94 -10.21
N ASP A 9 4.79 -6.49 -11.37
CA ASP A 9 3.49 -6.98 -11.81
C ASP A 9 2.40 -5.91 -11.96
N SER A 10 2.54 -5.09 -13.01
CA SER A 10 1.51 -4.15 -13.48
C SER A 10 0.13 -4.82 -13.60
N ALA A 11 0.07 -6.09 -14.02
CA ALA A 11 -1.18 -6.85 -14.09
C ALA A 11 -1.84 -7.07 -12.72
N PHE A 12 -1.04 -7.26 -11.67
CA PHE A 12 -1.54 -7.36 -10.30
C PHE A 12 -2.06 -6.01 -9.81
N LEU A 13 -1.29 -4.93 -10.02
CA LEU A 13 -1.68 -3.58 -9.62
C LEU A 13 -2.95 -3.08 -10.34
N GLU A 14 -3.13 -3.44 -11.61
CA GLU A 14 -4.38 -3.13 -12.33
C GLU A 14 -5.58 -3.86 -11.72
N ARG A 15 -5.45 -5.15 -11.36
CA ARG A 15 -6.55 -5.91 -10.71
C ARG A 15 -6.96 -5.31 -9.37
N LEU A 16 -6.01 -4.79 -8.59
CA LEU A 16 -6.32 -4.12 -7.33
C LEU A 16 -7.18 -2.86 -7.51
N LYS A 17 -7.21 -2.22 -8.69
CA LYS A 17 -8.09 -1.06 -8.92
C LYS A 17 -9.57 -1.46 -8.97
N ASP A 18 -9.85 -2.61 -9.56
CA ASP A 18 -11.22 -3.11 -9.71
C ASP A 18 -11.73 -3.78 -8.43
N ASP A 19 -10.86 -4.56 -7.77
CA ASP A 19 -11.22 -5.36 -6.59
C ASP A 19 -11.40 -4.55 -5.30
N LYS A 20 -10.94 -3.28 -5.28
CA LYS A 20 -10.97 -2.39 -4.09
C LYS A 20 -10.47 -3.10 -2.81
N PRO A 21 -9.23 -3.62 -2.80
CA PRO A 21 -8.70 -4.37 -1.69
C PRO A 21 -8.46 -3.47 -0.46
N THR A 22 -8.52 -4.07 0.72
CA THR A 22 -8.01 -3.43 1.94
C THR A 22 -6.51 -3.63 2.00
N LEU A 23 -5.77 -2.53 2.15
CA LEU A 23 -4.31 -2.55 2.26
C LEU A 23 -3.90 -2.21 3.68
N ASP A 24 -3.07 -3.05 4.28
CA ASP A 24 -2.37 -2.71 5.52
C ASP A 24 -0.91 -2.39 5.22
N LEU A 25 -0.44 -1.29 5.82
CA LEU A 25 0.87 -0.69 5.53
C LEU A 25 1.71 -0.65 6.80
N CYS A 26 2.74 -1.49 6.86
CA CYS A 26 3.65 -1.57 8.00
C CYS A 26 4.96 -0.82 7.72
N TYR A 27 5.47 -0.13 8.76
CA TYR A 27 6.74 0.60 8.73
C TYR A 27 6.84 1.59 7.56
N VAL A 28 5.84 2.45 7.40
CA VAL A 28 5.82 3.48 6.35
C VAL A 28 6.40 4.80 6.82
N ARG A 29 6.92 5.58 5.86
CA ARG A 29 7.27 6.97 6.09
C ARG A 29 6.11 7.87 5.67
N VAL A 30 5.67 8.68 6.62
CA VAL A 30 4.68 9.74 6.41
C VAL A 30 5.41 11.06 6.16
N SER A 31 4.98 11.80 5.15
CA SER A 31 5.54 13.11 4.82
C SER A 31 4.50 14.04 4.20
N ILE A 32 4.83 15.33 4.15
CA ILE A 32 4.10 16.32 3.36
C ILE A 32 4.93 16.66 2.14
N TYR A 33 4.39 16.42 0.95
CA TYR A 33 5.03 16.77 -0.32
C TYR A 33 4.11 17.67 -1.14
N LYS A 34 4.60 18.87 -1.49
CA LYS A 34 3.81 19.90 -2.20
C LYS A 34 2.46 20.18 -1.54
N GLY A 35 2.44 20.25 -0.21
CA GLY A 35 1.22 20.50 0.58
C GLY A 35 0.26 19.31 0.69
N ARG A 36 0.60 18.14 0.14
CA ARG A 36 -0.22 16.93 0.21
C ARG A 36 0.36 15.95 1.21
N PHE A 37 -0.53 15.30 1.96
CA PHE A 37 -0.19 14.15 2.77
C PHE A 37 0.23 12.97 1.88
N VAL A 38 1.40 12.41 2.13
CA VAL A 38 1.96 11.31 1.36
C VAL A 38 2.45 10.20 2.29
N ILE A 39 2.11 8.97 1.93
CA ILE A 39 2.66 7.76 2.53
C ILE A 39 3.64 7.15 1.53
N SER A 40 4.83 6.79 2.01
CA SER A 40 5.88 6.18 1.20
C SER A 40 6.43 4.92 1.88
N THR A 41 6.64 3.88 1.08
CA THR A 41 7.34 2.67 1.53
C THR A 41 8.86 2.92 1.57
N ILE A 42 9.51 2.36 2.57
CA ILE A 42 10.96 2.28 2.75
C ILE A 42 11.39 0.81 2.60
N PRO A 43 12.70 0.49 2.50
CA PRO A 43 13.14 -0.89 2.24
C PRO A 43 12.68 -1.93 3.26
N VAL A 44 12.34 -1.52 4.49
CA VAL A 44 11.82 -2.39 5.55
C VAL A 44 10.29 -2.38 5.65
N SER A 45 9.60 -1.64 4.78
CA SER A 45 8.14 -1.62 4.76
C SER A 45 7.57 -2.95 4.29
N SER A 46 6.37 -3.24 4.74
CA SER A 46 5.58 -4.38 4.26
C SER A 46 4.17 -3.91 3.89
N VAL A 47 3.61 -4.49 2.83
CA VAL A 47 2.25 -4.24 2.37
C VAL A 47 1.51 -5.56 2.43
N LEU A 48 0.41 -5.62 3.20
CA LEU A 48 -0.49 -6.76 3.20
C LEU A 48 -1.75 -6.39 2.42
N ILE A 49 -2.26 -7.35 1.65
CA ILE A 49 -3.42 -7.18 0.78
C ILE A 49 -4.51 -8.11 1.29
N ASN A 50 -5.67 -7.54 1.59
CA ASN A 50 -6.81 -8.20 2.23
C ASN A 50 -6.41 -9.01 3.47
N PRO A 51 -5.72 -8.40 4.44
CA PRO A 51 -5.35 -9.13 5.64
C PRO A 51 -6.60 -9.43 6.48
N ILE A 52 -6.62 -10.61 7.10
CA ILE A 52 -7.74 -11.05 7.93
C ILE A 52 -7.41 -10.75 9.38
N PHE A 53 -7.79 -9.56 9.85
CA PHE A 53 -7.78 -9.18 11.26
C PHE A 53 -8.92 -8.21 11.56
N GLN A 54 -9.32 -8.14 12.83
CA GLN A 54 -10.57 -7.49 13.28
C GLN A 54 -10.77 -6.06 12.75
N LYS A 55 -9.70 -5.27 12.71
CA LYS A 55 -9.72 -3.88 12.22
C LYS A 55 -9.90 -3.73 10.70
N ALA A 56 -9.57 -4.74 9.91
CA ALA A 56 -9.77 -4.75 8.46
C ALA A 56 -11.21 -5.14 8.05
N THR A 57 -11.97 -5.76 8.95
CA THR A 57 -13.37 -6.15 8.71
C THR A 57 -14.36 -5.01 8.92
N ASP A 58 -13.98 -4.00 9.71
CA ASP A 58 -14.82 -2.85 10.06
C ASP A 58 -14.63 -1.61 9.13
N LEU A 59 -13.93 -1.77 8.00
CA LEU A 59 -13.52 -0.69 7.08
C LEU A 59 -14.41 -0.57 5.84
#